data_AF-A0AAD1ZCV7-F1
#
_entry.id   AF-A0AAD1ZCV7-F1
#
_cell.length_a   1.000
_cell.length_b   1.000
_cell.length_c   1.000
_cell.angle_alpha   90.00
_cell.angle_beta   90.00
_cell.angle_gamma   90.00
#
_symmetry.space_group_name_H-M   'P 1'
#
loop_
_entity.id
_entity.type
_entity.pdbx_description
1 polymer ?
#
loop_
_entity_poly.entity_id
_entity_poly.type
_entity_poly.pdbx_seq_one_letter_code
_entity_poly.pdbx_strand_id
1 'polypeptide(L)'
;MIVWVLTSRQGSGSACRSLYGGFVKWIMGKEENGSDSIAVQLADEKHWDDLVIIIAVSPLFPPSSLSALLVAIPILVLKDQLSTIQVDFAQHPIIGNDDSRVLSSRQKETSSTSGMRETVETSMLIEHRAKEVVPRRIIQMEEAIKIVIFHLLLIWLVQTVISFMQIISCVEKWNRFEGTPQVAYTFDAGPNAVLIARNRKAATLLLQRLLFYFPPQSDTDLNSYVIGDKSILQDAGVHGLKDIEALASPPEVKDSIQTQKYKGDVSYFICTRPGRGPVLLTDETQALLNAETGLPK
;
A
#
# COMPACT_ATOMS: atom_id res chain seq x y z
N MET A 1 -8.25 24.64 -7.31
CA MET A 1 -7.46 23.51 -6.79
C MET A 1 -7.20 23.64 -5.28
N ILE A 2 -6.64 24.75 -4.79
CA ILE A 2 -6.36 24.96 -3.35
C ILE A 2 -7.59 24.77 -2.45
N VAL A 3 -8.76 25.30 -2.85
CA VAL A 3 -10.02 25.12 -2.09
C VAL A 3 -10.33 23.62 -1.92
N TRP A 4 -10.26 22.84 -2.99
CA TRP A 4 -10.48 21.38 -2.93
C TRP A 4 -9.47 20.68 -2.01
N VAL A 5 -8.19 21.05 -2.05
CA VAL A 5 -7.16 20.50 -1.15
C VAL A 5 -7.51 20.74 0.31
N LEU A 6 -7.87 21.98 0.65
CA LEU A 6 -8.21 22.36 2.02
C LEU A 6 -9.52 21.69 2.49
N THR A 7 -10.53 21.61 1.62
CA THR A 7 -11.81 20.96 1.93
C THR A 7 -11.67 19.45 2.08
N SER A 8 -10.93 18.77 1.19
CA SER A 8 -10.67 17.33 1.29
C SER A 8 -9.94 16.99 2.59
N ARG A 9 -8.95 17.80 2.99
CA ARG A 9 -8.22 17.66 4.25
C ARG A 9 -9.13 17.70 5.49
N GLN A 10 -10.15 18.56 5.48
CA GLN A 10 -11.09 18.68 6.60
C GLN A 10 -12.00 17.45 6.75
N GLY A 11 -12.29 16.74 5.65
CA GLY A 11 -12.99 15.45 5.71
C GLY A 11 -12.09 14.32 6.19
N SER A 12 -10.88 14.22 5.64
CA SER A 12 -9.81 13.32 6.09
C SER A 12 -8.47 13.92 5.65
N GLY A 13 -7.49 14.05 6.55
CA GLY A 13 -6.24 14.71 6.21
C GLY A 13 -5.49 14.00 5.08
N SER A 14 -5.51 12.66 5.03
CA SER A 14 -4.92 11.91 3.92
C SER A 14 -5.58 12.14 2.54
N ALA A 15 -6.86 12.52 2.50
CA ALA A 15 -7.61 12.68 1.25
C ALA A 15 -7.10 13.84 0.38
N CYS A 16 -6.42 14.82 0.98
CA CYS A 16 -5.88 15.94 0.21
C CYS A 16 -4.78 15.53 -0.78
N ARG A 17 -4.07 14.42 -0.51
CA ARG A 17 -2.99 13.92 -1.38
C ARG A 17 -3.53 13.34 -2.69
N SER A 18 -4.63 12.60 -2.60
CA SER A 18 -5.27 11.95 -3.75
C SER A 18 -5.95 12.90 -4.75
N LEU A 19 -5.79 14.22 -4.59
CA LEU A 19 -6.16 15.21 -5.60
C LEU A 19 -5.13 15.33 -6.73
N TYR A 20 -3.95 14.72 -6.57
CA TYR A 20 -2.90 14.67 -7.57
C TYR A 20 -2.53 13.23 -7.89
N GLY A 21 -1.95 13.00 -9.07
CA GLY A 21 -1.36 11.71 -9.44
C GLY A 21 0.11 11.61 -9.04
N GLY A 22 0.67 10.41 -9.15
CA GLY A 22 2.09 10.15 -8.93
C GLY A 22 2.52 10.26 -7.47
N PHE A 23 3.57 11.05 -7.21
CA PHE A 23 4.12 11.25 -5.88
C PHE A 23 3.64 12.58 -5.31
N VAL A 24 3.00 12.52 -4.14
CA VAL A 24 2.34 13.69 -3.54
C VAL A 24 2.83 13.90 -2.13
N LYS A 25 3.23 15.13 -1.82
CA LYS A 25 3.58 15.58 -0.48
C LYS A 25 2.44 16.38 0.11
N TRP A 26 2.00 16.04 1.32
CA TRP A 26 1.24 16.98 2.13
C TRP A 26 2.21 17.81 2.98
N ILE A 27 2.10 19.13 2.90
CA ILE A 27 2.83 20.09 3.71
C ILE A 27 2.03 20.33 5.00
N MET A 28 2.67 20.20 6.16
CA MET A 28 1.97 20.33 7.45
C MET A 28 1.36 21.73 7.67
N GLY A 29 2.01 22.77 7.13
CA GLY A 29 1.67 24.16 7.39
C GLY A 29 2.24 24.69 8.72
N LYS A 30 2.23 26.00 8.87
CA LYS A 30 2.66 26.75 10.06
C LYS A 30 1.57 27.71 10.54
N GLU A 31 0.64 28.09 9.68
CA GLU A 31 -0.42 29.03 10.01
C GLU A 31 -1.48 28.34 10.87
N GLU A 32 -1.91 29.00 11.96
CA GLU A 32 -2.92 28.45 12.87
C GLU A 32 -4.26 28.19 12.17
N ASN A 33 -4.58 28.96 11.14
CA ASN A 33 -5.78 28.77 10.33
C ASN A 33 -5.68 27.57 9.36
N GLY A 34 -4.51 26.93 9.27
CA GLY A 34 -4.23 25.77 8.41
C GLY A 34 -4.26 26.06 6.90
N SER A 35 -4.23 27.33 6.50
CA SER A 35 -4.31 27.75 5.09
C SER A 35 -3.13 27.29 4.23
N ASP A 36 -1.98 27.03 4.86
CA ASP A 36 -0.76 26.53 4.23
C ASP A 36 -0.54 25.02 4.43
N SER A 37 -1.51 24.33 5.05
CA SER A 37 -1.53 22.87 5.19
C SER A 37 -2.09 22.20 3.94
N ILE A 38 -1.29 22.11 2.88
CA ILE A 38 -1.74 21.72 1.52
C ILE A 38 -0.96 20.56 0.92
N ALA A 39 -1.62 19.79 0.05
CA ALA A 39 -0.97 18.81 -0.80
C ALA A 39 -0.36 19.46 -2.06
N VAL A 40 0.84 19.00 -2.42
CA VAL A 40 1.58 19.39 -3.62
C VAL A 40 2.10 18.13 -4.32
N GLN A 41 1.98 18.11 -5.65
CA GLN A 41 2.59 17.06 -6.46
C GLN A 41 4.11 17.27 -6.51
N LEU A 42 4.87 16.23 -6.20
CA LEU A 42 6.32 16.20 -6.34
C LEU A 42 6.74 15.74 -7.74
N ALA A 43 6.06 14.72 -8.24
CA ALA A 43 6.29 14.13 -9.55
C ALA A 43 4.99 13.47 -10.04
N ASP A 44 4.75 13.47 -11.34
CA ASP A 44 3.59 12.80 -11.93
C ASP A 44 3.77 11.28 -11.98
N GLU A 45 2.74 10.58 -12.46
CA GLU A 45 2.75 9.12 -12.55
C GLU A 45 3.78 8.55 -13.55
N LYS A 46 4.20 9.37 -14.53
CA LYS A 46 5.13 8.95 -15.59
C LYS A 46 6.59 9.12 -15.20
N HIS A 47 6.87 9.96 -14.20
CA HIS A 47 8.22 10.18 -13.69
C HIS A 47 8.93 8.89 -13.26
N TRP A 48 8.17 7.89 -12.78
CA TRP A 48 8.72 6.59 -12.38
C TRP A 48 7.80 5.43 -12.80
N ASP A 49 7.51 5.35 -14.09
CA ASP A 49 6.56 4.40 -14.70
C ASP A 49 6.96 2.91 -14.55
N ASP A 50 8.24 2.66 -14.27
CA ASP A 50 8.71 1.30 -14.00
C ASP A 50 8.15 0.71 -12.70
N LEU A 51 7.80 1.54 -11.71
CA LEU A 51 7.32 1.05 -10.42
C LEU A 51 6.07 0.20 -10.56
N VAL A 52 6.06 -0.92 -9.86
CA VAL A 52 4.89 -1.78 -9.73
C VAL A 52 4.59 -1.96 -8.26
N ILE A 53 3.32 -1.83 -7.90
CA ILE A 53 2.83 -2.00 -6.55
C ILE A 53 2.03 -3.30 -6.48
N ILE A 54 2.35 -4.15 -5.50
CA ILE A 54 1.61 -5.37 -5.18
C ILE A 54 1.10 -5.23 -3.74
N ILE A 55 -0.22 -5.22 -3.55
CA ILE A 55 -0.85 -5.17 -2.23
C ILE A 55 -1.27 -6.57 -1.86
N ALA A 56 -0.73 -7.11 -0.77
CA ALA A 56 -1.19 -8.37 -0.18
C ALA A 56 -2.30 -8.08 0.83
N VAL A 57 -3.51 -8.56 0.54
CA VAL A 57 -4.67 -8.36 1.41
C VAL A 57 -4.79 -9.53 2.37
N SER A 58 -4.68 -9.25 3.67
CA SER A 58 -4.79 -10.26 4.72
C SER A 58 -6.25 -10.67 4.93
N PRO A 59 -6.55 -11.96 5.18
CA PRO A 59 -7.84 -12.39 5.70
C PRO A 59 -8.05 -11.78 7.08
N LEU A 60 -9.30 -11.47 7.38
CA LEU A 60 -9.74 -11.04 8.70
C LEU A 60 -9.77 -12.27 9.64
N PHE A 61 -8.65 -12.63 10.27
CA PHE A 61 -8.71 -13.58 11.39
C PHE A 61 -9.25 -12.87 12.64
N PRO A 62 -10.16 -13.49 13.41
CA PRO A 62 -10.41 -13.04 14.78
C PRO A 62 -9.10 -13.19 15.55
N PRO A 63 -8.70 -12.25 16.41
CA PRO A 63 -7.55 -12.45 17.26
C PRO A 63 -7.86 -13.58 18.26
N SER A 64 -7.43 -14.80 17.94
CA SER A 64 -7.25 -15.82 18.97
C SER A 64 -6.02 -15.42 19.78
N SER A 65 -6.28 -14.97 21.01
CA SER A 65 -5.35 -14.79 22.13
C SER A 65 -4.10 -13.91 21.92
N LEU A 66 -3.99 -12.88 22.78
CA LEU A 66 -2.77 -12.13 23.16
C LEU A 66 -2.00 -11.33 22.08
N SER A 67 -2.22 -11.57 20.79
CA SER A 67 -1.52 -10.88 19.70
C SER A 67 -2.13 -9.53 19.29
N ALA A 68 -3.41 -9.28 19.61
CA ALA A 68 -4.09 -8.02 19.29
C ALA A 68 -3.60 -6.81 20.12
N LEU A 69 -3.09 -7.04 21.34
CA LEU A 69 -2.67 -5.94 22.22
C LEU A 69 -1.39 -5.21 21.76
N LEU A 70 -0.63 -5.77 20.82
CA LEU A 70 0.58 -5.14 20.28
C LEU A 70 0.36 -4.44 18.92
N VAL A 71 -0.85 -4.44 18.38
CA VAL A 71 -1.14 -3.96 17.01
C VAL A 71 -1.28 -2.42 16.92
N ALA A 72 -1.35 -1.70 18.04
CA ALA A 72 -1.70 -0.28 18.06
C ALA A 72 -0.54 0.74 18.17
N ILE A 73 0.73 0.31 18.30
CA ILE A 73 1.83 1.22 18.66
C ILE A 73 3.04 0.86 17.78
N PRO A 74 3.54 1.65 16.78
CA PRO A 74 3.45 3.11 16.58
C PRO A 74 3.49 3.57 15.08
N ILE A 75 2.58 3.14 14.20
CA ILE A 75 2.61 3.51 12.74
C ILE A 75 1.40 4.32 12.26
N LEU A 76 0.41 4.49 13.14
CA LEU A 76 -0.79 5.27 12.84
C LEU A 76 -0.53 6.76 12.58
N VAL A 77 0.56 7.32 13.09
CA VAL A 77 0.73 8.78 13.24
C VAL A 77 0.93 9.57 11.94
N LEU A 78 1.19 8.92 10.81
CA LEU A 78 1.74 9.66 9.68
C LEU A 78 0.70 10.25 8.73
N LYS A 79 -0.52 9.73 8.67
CA LYS A 79 -1.43 10.13 7.60
C LYS A 79 -2.06 11.51 7.77
N ASP A 80 -2.11 12.06 9.01
CA ASP A 80 -2.97 13.19 9.38
C ASP A 80 -2.29 14.38 10.09
N GLN A 81 -1.03 14.32 10.52
CA GLN A 81 -0.43 15.41 11.35
C GLN A 81 1.00 15.82 10.97
N LEU A 82 1.64 15.15 10.01
CA LEU A 82 3.01 15.45 9.60
C LEU A 82 3.14 15.44 8.09
N SER A 83 4.13 16.19 7.59
CA SER A 83 4.43 16.15 6.17
C SER A 83 4.74 14.73 5.74
N THR A 84 3.96 14.21 4.79
CA THR A 84 4.07 12.84 4.31
C THR A 84 4.09 12.82 2.79
N ILE A 85 4.91 11.91 2.25
CA ILE A 85 4.94 11.60 0.83
C ILE A 85 4.25 10.26 0.66
N GLN A 86 3.24 10.24 -0.19
CA GLN A 86 2.54 9.03 -0.59
C GLN A 86 2.67 8.87 -2.11
N VAL A 87 2.74 7.62 -2.56
CA VAL A 87 2.50 7.28 -3.97
C VAL A 87 1.00 7.10 -4.09
N ASP A 88 0.32 7.98 -4.83
CA ASP A 88 -1.11 7.81 -5.09
C ASP A 88 -1.31 6.75 -6.18
N PHE A 89 -2.15 5.78 -5.84
CA PHE A 89 -2.34 4.57 -6.62
C PHE A 89 -3.40 4.80 -7.70
N ALA A 90 -3.18 4.27 -8.90
CA ALA A 90 -4.26 4.18 -9.88
C ALA A 90 -5.33 3.23 -9.32
N GLN A 91 -6.42 3.77 -8.81
CA GLN A 91 -7.69 3.08 -8.89
C GLN A 91 -8.19 3.30 -10.31
N HIS A 92 -7.82 2.40 -11.24
CA HIS A 92 -8.72 2.21 -12.37
C HIS A 92 -10.09 1.88 -11.78
N PRO A 93 -11.19 2.48 -12.28
CA PRO A 93 -12.51 2.02 -11.94
C PRO A 93 -12.54 0.52 -12.28
N ILE A 94 -12.53 -0.34 -11.26
CA ILE A 94 -12.89 -1.74 -11.44
C ILE A 94 -14.41 -1.70 -11.61
N ILE A 95 -14.88 -1.24 -12.77
CA ILE A 95 -16.26 -1.43 -13.21
C ILE A 95 -16.30 -2.87 -13.73
N GLY A 96 -16.19 -3.80 -12.80
CA GLY A 96 -16.77 -5.13 -12.92
C GLY A 96 -17.91 -5.16 -11.92
N ASN A 97 -18.99 -5.89 -12.22
CA ASN A 97 -20.22 -6.01 -11.43
C ASN A 97 -20.06 -6.61 -10.00
N ASP A 98 -18.92 -6.42 -9.35
CA ASP A 98 -18.58 -6.84 -7.99
C ASP A 98 -18.17 -5.60 -7.16
N ASP A 99 -19.03 -4.58 -7.14
CA ASP A 99 -18.95 -3.45 -6.22
C ASP A 99 -19.13 -3.95 -4.77
N SER A 100 -18.01 -4.25 -4.09
CA SER A 100 -17.89 -4.31 -2.61
C SER A 100 -16.55 -4.88 -2.07
N ARG A 101 -15.63 -5.39 -2.89
CA ARG A 101 -14.53 -6.23 -2.35
C ARG A 101 -13.36 -5.54 -1.64
N VAL A 102 -13.26 -4.20 -1.66
CA VAL A 102 -12.29 -3.45 -0.82
C VAL A 102 -12.89 -3.09 0.55
N LEU A 103 -14.19 -3.28 0.75
CA LEU A 103 -14.84 -3.08 2.04
C LEU A 103 -14.96 -4.44 2.75
N SER A 104 -13.90 -4.81 3.47
CA SER A 104 -14.07 -5.83 4.50
C SER A 104 -14.98 -5.23 5.59
N SER A 105 -16.22 -5.70 5.67
CA SER A 105 -17.31 -5.20 6.52
C SER A 105 -17.12 -5.39 8.03
N ARG A 106 -15.87 -5.51 8.52
CA ARG A 106 -15.54 -5.58 9.95
C ARG A 106 -14.51 -4.51 10.30
N GLN A 107 -14.89 -3.64 11.23
CA GLN A 107 -14.11 -2.48 11.66
C GLN A 107 -12.73 -2.92 12.18
N LYS A 108 -11.69 -2.19 11.78
CA LYS A 108 -10.43 -2.14 12.51
C LYS A 108 -10.75 -1.88 13.99
N GLU A 109 -10.16 -2.64 14.92
CA GLU A 109 -10.42 -2.46 16.36
C GLU A 109 -10.17 -1.02 16.82
N THR A 110 -9.17 -0.36 16.25
CA THR A 110 -8.88 1.05 16.49
C THR A 110 -8.95 1.83 15.17
N SER A 111 -9.79 2.87 15.15
CA SER A 111 -9.84 3.79 14.00
C SER A 111 -8.56 4.60 13.92
N SER A 112 -8.20 5.06 12.71
CA SER A 112 -6.98 5.84 12.55
C SER A 112 -6.99 7.11 13.39
N THR A 113 -8.11 7.81 13.39
CA THR A 113 -8.30 9.05 14.16
C THR A 113 -8.09 8.84 15.66
N SER A 114 -8.68 7.78 16.24
CA SER A 114 -8.56 7.49 17.67
C SER A 114 -7.13 7.07 18.02
N GLY A 115 -6.57 6.12 17.28
CA GLY A 115 -5.23 5.60 17.58
C GLY A 115 -4.12 6.64 17.40
N MET A 116 -4.25 7.56 16.43
CA MET A 116 -3.32 8.68 16.28
C MET A 116 -3.37 9.64 17.46
N ARG A 117 -4.57 10.01 17.92
CA ARG A 117 -4.74 10.90 19.07
C ARG A 117 -4.12 10.29 20.32
N GLU A 118 -4.44 9.03 20.60
CA GLU A 118 -3.87 8.29 21.73
C GLU A 118 -2.34 8.20 21.63
N THR A 119 -1.79 7.99 20.43
CA THR A 119 -0.33 7.97 20.24
C THR A 119 0.31 9.32 20.55
N VAL A 120 -0.32 10.43 20.13
CA VAL A 120 0.16 11.80 20.46
C VAL A 120 0.13 12.03 21.97
N GLU A 121 -0.89 11.55 22.65
CA GLU A 121 -1.07 11.73 24.10
C GLU A 121 -0.14 10.84 24.93
N THR A 122 0.17 9.64 24.47
CA THR A 122 0.80 8.60 25.31
C THR A 122 2.21 8.19 24.89
N SER A 123 2.60 8.38 23.63
CA SER A 123 3.88 7.86 23.13
C SER A 123 5.04 8.81 23.39
N MET A 124 6.02 8.37 24.17
CA MET A 124 7.26 9.14 24.40
C MET A 124 8.13 9.31 23.15
N LEU A 125 7.91 8.50 22.10
CA LEU A 125 8.74 8.53 20.89
C LEU A 125 8.21 9.47 19.81
N ILE A 126 6.93 9.86 19.90
CA ILE A 126 6.26 10.48 18.76
C ILE A 126 6.72 11.91 18.52
N GLU A 127 6.98 12.64 19.60
CA GLU A 127 7.49 14.00 19.54
C GLU A 127 8.87 14.04 18.87
N HIS A 128 9.78 13.16 19.28
CA HIS A 128 11.10 13.04 18.66
C HIS A 128 10.99 12.67 17.17
N ARG A 129 10.11 11.71 16.84
CA ARG A 129 9.86 11.34 15.44
C ARG A 129 9.40 12.56 14.61
N ALA A 130 8.44 13.32 15.12
CA ALA A 130 7.87 14.48 14.45
C ALA A 130 8.89 15.61 14.24
N LYS A 131 9.70 15.91 15.26
CA LYS A 131 10.63 17.04 15.25
C LYS A 131 11.96 16.73 14.55
N GLU A 132 12.50 15.52 14.75
CA GLU A 132 13.87 15.20 14.33
C GLU A 132 13.96 14.22 13.16
N VAL A 133 13.01 13.28 13.06
CA VAL A 133 13.11 12.17 12.09
C VAL A 133 12.38 12.50 10.79
N VAL A 134 11.11 12.88 10.85
CA VAL A 134 10.27 13.09 9.66
C VAL A 134 10.80 14.23 8.77
N PRO A 135 11.19 15.41 9.27
CA PRO A 135 11.68 16.48 8.41
C PRO A 135 12.91 16.07 7.58
N ARG A 136 13.86 15.36 8.20
CA ARG A 136 15.05 14.85 7.50
C ARG A 136 14.68 13.79 6.46
N ARG A 137 13.78 12.87 6.81
CA ARG A 137 13.30 11.82 5.88
C ARG A 137 12.56 12.39 4.68
N ILE A 138 11.78 13.46 4.85
CA ILE A 138 11.05 14.09 3.75
C ILE A 138 12.02 14.64 2.71
N ILE A 139 13.07 15.36 3.13
CA ILE A 139 14.10 15.85 2.22
C ILE A 139 14.76 14.70 1.46
N GLN A 140 15.14 13.64 2.16
CA GLN A 140 15.78 12.47 1.55
C GLN A 140 14.86 11.75 0.55
N MET A 141 13.57 11.63 0.87
CA MET A 141 12.57 10.99 0.02
C MET A 141 12.30 11.82 -1.23
N GLU A 142 12.20 13.15 -1.11
CA GLU A 142 12.07 14.05 -2.27
C GLU A 142 13.26 13.90 -3.21
N GLU A 143 14.48 13.89 -2.68
CA GLU A 143 15.68 13.70 -3.50
C GLU A 143 15.67 12.32 -4.18
N ALA A 144 15.35 11.25 -3.44
CA ALA A 144 15.27 9.89 -3.99
C ALA A 144 14.25 9.76 -5.13
N ILE A 145 13.10 10.43 -5.02
CA ILE A 145 12.08 10.49 -6.08
C ILE A 145 12.61 11.26 -7.28
N LYS A 146 13.20 12.45 -7.07
CA LYS A 146 13.74 13.27 -8.17
C LYS A 146 14.78 12.52 -9.01
N ILE A 147 15.67 11.77 -8.37
CA ILE A 147 16.77 11.06 -9.04
C ILE A 147 16.47 9.59 -9.34
N VAL A 148 15.27 9.10 -9.05
CA VAL A 148 14.81 7.73 -9.38
C VAL A 148 15.73 6.65 -8.77
N ILE A 149 16.23 6.89 -7.54
CA ILE A 149 17.08 5.91 -6.85
C ILE A 149 16.23 5.06 -5.91
N PHE A 150 15.91 3.85 -6.39
CA PHE A 150 15.12 2.89 -5.63
C PHE A 150 15.75 2.56 -4.27
N HIS A 151 17.07 2.39 -4.21
CA HIS A 151 17.80 2.06 -2.97
C HIS A 151 17.54 3.06 -1.82
N LEU A 152 17.43 4.35 -2.15
CA LEU A 152 17.18 5.40 -1.17
C LEU A 152 15.71 5.43 -0.75
N LEU A 153 14.76 5.05 -1.63
CA LEU A 153 13.34 4.91 -1.30
C LEU A 153 13.11 3.82 -0.22
N LEU A 154 13.89 2.74 -0.28
CA LEU A 154 13.72 1.53 0.54
C LEU A 154 14.11 1.66 2.00
N ILE A 155 15.21 2.37 2.28
CA ILE A 155 15.71 2.57 3.65
C ILE A 155 14.62 3.17 4.56
N TRP A 156 13.61 3.82 3.99
CA TRP A 156 12.63 4.60 4.72
C TRP A 156 11.20 4.05 4.68
N LEU A 157 10.86 3.20 3.70
CA LEU A 157 9.57 2.54 3.62
C LEU A 157 9.45 1.38 4.62
N VAL A 158 10.58 0.81 5.06
CA VAL A 158 10.62 -0.24 6.08
C VAL A 158 10.04 0.29 7.41
N GLN A 159 8.78 -0.06 7.66
CA GLN A 159 8.08 0.19 8.90
C GLN A 159 7.69 -1.16 9.51
N THR A 160 8.27 -1.47 10.66
CA THR A 160 8.07 -2.75 11.34
C THR A 160 6.68 -2.77 11.99
N VAL A 161 5.74 -3.49 11.39
CA VAL A 161 4.48 -3.90 12.03
C VAL A 161 4.57 -5.38 12.35
N ILE A 162 4.08 -5.78 13.53
CA ILE A 162 4.12 -7.17 14.04
C ILE A 162 3.21 -8.12 13.25
N SER A 163 2.26 -7.58 12.49
CA SER A 163 1.42 -8.33 11.56
C SER A 163 2.16 -8.58 10.23
N PHE A 164 2.17 -9.84 9.79
CA PHE A 164 2.76 -10.29 8.52
C PHE A 164 4.30 -10.35 8.44
N MET A 165 4.95 -10.76 9.53
CA MET A 165 6.39 -11.08 9.57
C MET A 165 6.88 -11.96 8.41
N GLN A 166 6.02 -12.80 7.83
CA GLN A 166 6.39 -13.68 6.73
C GLN A 166 6.62 -12.93 5.41
N ILE A 167 5.78 -11.94 5.07
CA ILE A 167 6.01 -11.09 3.89
C ILE A 167 7.27 -10.25 4.07
N ILE A 168 7.44 -9.67 5.26
CA ILE A 168 8.66 -8.91 5.58
C ILE A 168 9.89 -9.82 5.45
N SER A 169 9.86 -11.01 6.04
CA SER A 169 10.94 -12.00 5.96
C SER A 169 11.24 -12.41 4.53
N CYS A 170 10.21 -12.63 3.70
CA CYS A 170 10.35 -12.92 2.27
C CYS A 170 11.11 -11.80 1.55
N VAL A 171 10.65 -10.55 1.69
CA VAL A 171 11.27 -9.39 1.04
C VAL A 171 12.70 -9.16 1.54
N GLU A 172 12.93 -9.22 2.85
CA GLU A 172 14.24 -9.01 3.46
C GLU A 172 15.25 -10.08 3.07
N LYS A 173 14.84 -11.36 3.01
CA LYS A 173 15.70 -12.45 2.53
C LYS A 173 16.08 -12.26 1.07
N TRP A 174 15.12 -11.88 0.24
CA TRP A 174 15.39 -11.66 -1.18
C TRP A 174 16.30 -10.45 -1.41
N ASN A 175 16.01 -9.31 -0.79
CA ASN A 175 16.84 -8.11 -0.87
C ASN A 175 18.29 -8.38 -0.40
N ARG A 176 18.48 -9.17 0.67
CA ARG A 176 19.82 -9.59 1.13
C ARG A 176 20.52 -10.52 0.14
N PHE A 177 19.80 -11.48 -0.45
CA PHE A 177 20.35 -12.42 -1.41
C PHE A 177 20.88 -11.72 -2.67
N GLU A 178 20.14 -10.74 -3.19
CA GLU A 178 20.54 -9.97 -4.37
C GLU A 178 21.66 -8.95 -4.09
N GLY A 179 21.99 -8.71 -2.82
CA GLY A 179 22.93 -7.67 -2.37
C GLY A 179 22.47 -6.23 -2.65
N THR A 180 21.39 -6.07 -3.41
CA THR A 180 20.76 -4.80 -3.72
C THR A 180 19.24 -4.93 -3.53
N PRO A 181 18.61 -3.97 -2.84
CA PRO A 181 17.17 -3.97 -2.66
C PRO A 181 16.37 -3.98 -3.97
N GLN A 182 15.44 -4.93 -4.08
CA GLN A 182 14.54 -5.15 -5.22
C GLN A 182 13.11 -4.68 -4.96
N VAL A 183 12.67 -4.81 -3.70
CA VAL A 183 11.29 -4.56 -3.27
C VAL A 183 11.27 -3.88 -1.92
N ALA A 184 10.41 -2.87 -1.80
CA ALA A 184 10.08 -2.20 -0.55
C ALA A 184 8.75 -2.73 -0.01
N TYR A 185 8.53 -2.59 1.28
CA TYR A 185 7.23 -2.84 1.89
C TYR A 185 6.87 -1.68 2.81
N THR A 186 5.58 -1.39 2.93
CA THR A 186 5.02 -0.48 3.93
C THR A 186 3.67 -1.01 4.40
N PHE A 187 3.29 -0.64 5.62
CA PHE A 187 2.01 -0.98 6.21
C PHE A 187 1.31 0.31 6.64
N ASP A 188 0.00 0.34 6.49
CA ASP A 188 -0.84 1.39 7.06
C ASP A 188 -1.44 0.90 8.39
N ALA A 189 -2.47 1.58 8.90
CA ALA A 189 -3.25 1.12 10.04
C ALA A 189 -4.03 -0.18 9.74
N GLY A 190 -3.35 -1.32 9.58
CA GLY A 190 -3.93 -2.62 9.28
C GLY A 190 -2.89 -3.64 8.79
N PRO A 191 -3.30 -4.91 8.60
CA PRO A 191 -2.39 -6.01 8.30
C PRO A 191 -1.97 -6.10 6.82
N ASN A 192 -2.57 -5.30 5.93
CA ASN A 192 -2.29 -5.37 4.50
C ASN A 192 -0.88 -4.84 4.21
N ALA A 193 -0.08 -5.64 3.49
CA ALA A 193 1.25 -5.24 3.06
C ALA A 193 1.18 -4.55 1.69
N VAL A 194 1.70 -3.34 1.59
CA VAL A 194 1.91 -2.66 0.30
C VAL A 194 3.35 -2.86 -0.10
N LEU A 195 3.57 -3.59 -1.18
CA LEU A 195 4.90 -3.92 -1.71
C LEU A 195 5.16 -3.07 -2.94
N ILE A 196 6.32 -2.45 -3.04
CA ILE A 196 6.71 -1.60 -4.16
C ILE A 196 7.94 -2.22 -4.78
N ALA A 197 7.82 -2.71 -6.01
CA ALA A 197 8.92 -3.28 -6.78
C ALA A 197 9.52 -2.22 -7.70
N ARG A 198 10.85 -2.24 -7.84
CA ARG A 198 11.60 -1.25 -8.63
C ARG A 198 11.24 -1.20 -10.11
N ASN A 199 10.83 -2.33 -10.65
CA ASN A 199 10.45 -2.49 -12.06
C ASN A 199 9.57 -3.72 -12.25
N ARG A 200 9.04 -3.89 -13.46
CA ARG A 200 8.19 -5.02 -13.84
C ARG A 200 8.84 -6.39 -13.63
N LYS A 201 10.14 -6.52 -13.91
CA LYS A 201 10.87 -7.77 -13.72
C LYS A 201 10.94 -8.14 -12.23
N ALA A 202 11.27 -7.18 -11.36
CA ALA A 202 11.26 -7.39 -9.92
C ALA A 202 9.84 -7.72 -9.42
N ALA A 203 8.81 -7.06 -9.93
CA ALA A 203 7.42 -7.35 -9.55
C ALA A 203 6.99 -8.78 -9.92
N THR A 204 7.41 -9.25 -11.10
CA THR A 204 7.15 -10.62 -11.57
C THR A 204 7.80 -11.64 -10.65
N LEU A 205 9.08 -11.43 -10.33
CA LEU A 205 9.84 -12.27 -9.40
C LEU A 205 9.31 -12.21 -7.96
N LEU A 206 8.78 -11.05 -7.55
CA LEU A 206 8.09 -10.87 -6.28
C LEU A 206 6.81 -11.71 -6.26
N LEU A 207 5.98 -11.62 -7.31
CA LEU A 207 4.72 -12.33 -7.38
C LEU A 207 4.91 -13.86 -7.33
N GLN A 208 5.92 -14.38 -8.04
CA GLN A 208 6.26 -15.81 -7.96
C GLN A 208 6.60 -16.24 -6.52
N ARG A 209 7.40 -15.44 -5.80
CA ARG A 209 7.71 -15.70 -4.37
C ARG A 209 6.46 -15.65 -3.51
N LEU A 210 5.63 -14.63 -3.70
CA LEU A 210 4.39 -14.47 -2.94
C LEU A 210 3.43 -15.63 -3.18
N LEU A 211 3.24 -16.07 -4.42
CA LEU A 211 2.40 -17.23 -4.75
C LEU A 211 2.99 -18.55 -4.25
N PHE A 212 4.33 -18.67 -4.20
CA PHE A 212 4.99 -19.83 -3.61
C PHE A 212 4.76 -19.93 -2.09
N TYR A 213 4.96 -18.83 -1.36
CA TYR A 213 4.80 -18.78 0.10
C TYR A 213 3.34 -18.72 0.53
N PHE A 214 2.49 -18.01 -0.21
CA PHE A 214 1.08 -17.77 0.07
C PHE A 214 0.24 -18.26 -1.12
N PRO A 215 0.17 -19.58 -1.35
CA PRO A 215 -0.68 -20.11 -2.42
C PRO A 215 -2.17 -19.92 -2.07
N PRO A 216 -3.04 -19.75 -3.08
CA PRO A 216 -4.49 -19.70 -2.87
C PRO A 216 -5.06 -21.02 -2.32
N GLN A 217 -6.31 -21.00 -1.85
CA GLN A 217 -7.03 -22.24 -1.52
C GLN A 217 -7.33 -23.05 -2.79
N SER A 218 -7.51 -24.37 -2.65
CA SER A 218 -7.60 -25.29 -3.81
C SER A 218 -8.80 -25.03 -4.72
N ASP A 219 -9.83 -24.36 -4.20
CA ASP A 219 -11.09 -23.98 -4.83
C ASP A 219 -11.13 -22.50 -5.27
N THR A 220 -10.08 -21.73 -5.00
CA THR A 220 -10.03 -20.30 -5.32
C THR A 220 -9.76 -20.07 -6.81
N ASP A 221 -10.58 -19.24 -7.44
CA ASP A 221 -10.31 -18.75 -8.80
C ASP A 221 -9.11 -17.78 -8.80
N LEU A 222 -8.09 -18.10 -9.59
CA LEU A 222 -6.88 -17.28 -9.74
C LEU A 222 -7.21 -15.83 -10.17
N ASN A 223 -8.27 -15.63 -10.95
CA ASN A 223 -8.71 -14.30 -11.39
C ASN A 223 -9.30 -13.44 -10.28
N SER A 224 -9.70 -14.05 -9.16
CA SER A 224 -10.11 -13.36 -7.95
C SER A 224 -8.98 -13.26 -6.92
N TYR A 225 -7.99 -14.17 -7.00
CA TYR A 225 -6.81 -14.16 -6.15
C TYR A 225 -5.76 -13.10 -6.55
N VAL A 226 -5.66 -12.77 -7.84
CA VAL A 226 -4.82 -11.68 -8.33
C VAL A 226 -5.66 -10.75 -9.19
N ILE A 227 -5.82 -9.51 -8.74
CA ILE A 227 -6.64 -8.47 -9.38
C ILE A 227 -5.79 -7.25 -9.77
N GLY A 228 -6.38 -6.34 -10.55
CA GLY A 228 -5.69 -5.19 -11.13
C GLY A 228 -4.98 -5.57 -12.44
N ASP A 229 -3.69 -5.29 -12.56
CA ASP A 229 -2.91 -5.68 -13.73
C ASP A 229 -2.59 -7.18 -13.72
N LYS A 230 -3.47 -7.96 -14.35
CA LYS A 230 -3.35 -9.42 -14.45
C LYS A 230 -2.28 -9.90 -15.43
N SER A 231 -1.79 -9.03 -16.31
CA SER A 231 -0.76 -9.43 -17.29
C SER A 231 0.53 -9.92 -16.62
N ILE A 232 0.76 -9.52 -15.37
CA ILE A 232 1.92 -9.95 -14.57
C ILE A 232 1.93 -11.46 -14.27
N LEU A 233 0.76 -12.10 -14.27
CA LEU A 233 0.66 -13.56 -14.13
C LEU A 233 1.27 -14.26 -15.34
N GLN A 234 1.05 -13.71 -16.54
CA GLN A 234 1.63 -14.25 -17.78
C GLN A 234 3.15 -14.07 -17.78
N ASP A 235 3.64 -12.91 -17.37
CA ASP A 235 5.08 -12.65 -17.19
C ASP A 235 5.71 -13.62 -16.18
N ALA A 236 4.95 -14.01 -15.15
CA ALA A 236 5.36 -14.96 -14.13
C ALA A 236 5.28 -16.43 -14.57
N GLY A 237 4.76 -16.72 -15.77
CA GLY A 237 4.52 -18.08 -16.26
C GLY A 237 3.42 -18.82 -15.49
N VAL A 238 2.46 -18.09 -14.90
CA VAL A 238 1.35 -18.64 -14.12
C VAL A 238 0.06 -18.49 -14.92
N HIS A 239 -0.46 -19.60 -15.41
CA HIS A 239 -1.72 -19.67 -16.15
C HIS A 239 -2.84 -20.34 -15.33
N GLY A 240 -2.48 -21.10 -14.29
CA GLY A 240 -3.44 -21.68 -13.36
C GLY A 240 -2.81 -22.16 -12.05
N LEU A 241 -3.64 -22.77 -11.20
CA LEU A 241 -3.22 -23.25 -9.87
C LEU A 241 -2.10 -24.30 -9.94
N LYS A 242 -2.10 -25.14 -10.98
CA LYS A 242 -1.05 -26.16 -11.18
C LYS A 242 0.33 -25.53 -11.35
N ASP A 243 0.42 -24.37 -12.00
CA ASP A 243 1.68 -23.67 -12.19
C ASP A 243 2.19 -23.12 -10.86
N ILE A 244 1.29 -22.63 -9.99
CA ILE A 244 1.62 -22.19 -8.63
C ILE A 244 2.15 -23.33 -7.78
N GLU A 245 1.51 -24.51 -7.87
CA GLU A 245 1.96 -25.72 -7.17
C GLU A 245 3.34 -26.18 -7.65
N ALA A 246 3.63 -26.00 -8.94
CA ALA A 246 4.89 -26.36 -9.59
C ALA A 246 6.01 -25.29 -9.46
N LEU A 247 5.74 -24.12 -8.86
CA LEU A 247 6.75 -23.09 -8.66
C LEU A 247 7.94 -23.64 -7.85
N ALA A 248 9.15 -23.44 -8.39
CA ALA A 248 10.39 -23.77 -7.70
C ALA A 248 10.55 -22.92 -6.43
N SER A 249 11.28 -23.45 -5.45
CA SER A 249 11.68 -22.68 -4.27
C SER A 249 12.49 -21.44 -4.68
N PRO A 250 12.30 -20.30 -4.00
CA PRO A 250 13.11 -19.12 -4.25
C PRO A 250 14.60 -19.42 -4.02
N PRO A 251 15.53 -18.94 -4.87
CA PRO A 251 16.96 -19.24 -4.77
C PRO A 251 17.61 -18.85 -3.44
N GLU A 252 17.06 -17.86 -2.74
CA GLU A 252 17.54 -17.42 -1.43
C GLU A 252 17.25 -18.42 -0.28
N VAL A 253 16.47 -19.48 -0.54
CA VAL A 253 16.16 -20.52 0.44
C VAL A 253 17.09 -21.71 0.25
N LYS A 254 17.90 -22.02 1.26
CA LYS A 254 18.77 -23.21 1.25
C LYS A 254 17.93 -24.49 1.39
N ASP A 255 18.24 -25.52 0.60
CA ASP A 255 17.53 -26.81 0.49
C ASP A 255 17.37 -27.63 1.78
N SER A 256 17.93 -27.18 2.91
CA SER A 256 18.03 -27.94 4.15
C SER A 256 16.80 -27.91 5.06
N ILE A 257 15.76 -27.10 4.77
CA ILE A 257 14.54 -27.03 5.59
C ILE A 257 13.31 -26.98 4.67
N GLN A 258 12.32 -27.85 4.93
CA GLN A 258 11.00 -27.77 4.29
C GLN A 258 10.47 -26.34 4.43
N THR A 259 10.36 -25.64 3.30
CA THR A 259 9.91 -24.25 3.32
C THR A 259 8.42 -24.24 3.61
N GLN A 260 8.05 -23.71 4.77
CA GLN A 260 6.66 -23.60 5.19
C GLN A 260 5.88 -22.70 4.22
N LYS A 261 4.75 -23.21 3.71
CA LYS A 261 3.77 -22.45 2.93
C LYS A 261 2.60 -22.06 3.85
N TYR A 262 2.06 -20.87 3.62
CA TYR A 262 1.05 -20.18 4.42
C TYR A 262 -0.25 -20.04 3.61
N LYS A 263 -0.83 -21.20 3.25
CA LYS A 263 -2.02 -21.27 2.40
C LYS A 263 -3.22 -20.62 3.10
N GLY A 264 -3.83 -19.63 2.43
CA GLY A 264 -4.98 -18.90 2.97
C GLY A 264 -4.63 -17.72 3.90
N ASP A 265 -3.34 -17.51 4.24
CA ASP A 265 -2.92 -16.36 5.05
C ASP A 265 -3.00 -15.05 4.26
N VAL A 266 -3.08 -15.09 2.93
CA VAL A 266 -3.40 -13.94 2.07
C VAL A 266 -4.71 -14.23 1.35
N SER A 267 -5.66 -13.31 1.41
CA SER A 267 -6.95 -13.40 0.72
C SER A 267 -6.83 -13.20 -0.79
N TYR A 268 -6.10 -12.16 -1.21
CA TYR A 268 -5.81 -11.87 -2.62
C TYR A 268 -4.69 -10.82 -2.73
N PHE A 269 -4.16 -10.66 -3.93
CA PHE A 269 -3.19 -9.64 -4.31
C PHE A 269 -3.80 -8.62 -5.26
N ILE A 270 -3.47 -7.34 -5.08
CA ILE A 270 -3.79 -6.26 -6.02
C ILE A 270 -2.50 -5.80 -6.69
N CYS A 271 -2.40 -5.97 -8.00
CA CYS A 271 -1.26 -5.47 -8.79
C CYS A 271 -1.65 -4.15 -9.45
N THR A 272 -0.91 -3.08 -9.19
CA THR A 272 -1.17 -1.73 -9.72
C THR A 272 0.12 -0.94 -9.93
N ARG A 273 -0.01 0.31 -10.36
CA ARG A 273 1.07 1.27 -10.65
C ARG A 273 0.74 2.65 -10.08
N PRO A 274 1.72 3.57 -9.99
CA PRO A 274 1.44 4.98 -9.76
C PRO A 274 0.34 5.46 -10.73
N GLY A 275 -0.61 6.22 -10.20
CA GLY A 275 -1.80 6.60 -10.96
C GLY A 275 -1.95 8.09 -11.16
N ARG A 276 -2.84 8.44 -12.08
CA ARG A 276 -3.30 9.81 -12.26
C ARG A 276 -4.20 10.24 -11.11
N GLY A 277 -4.31 11.55 -10.93
CA GLY A 277 -5.29 12.15 -10.03
C GLY A 277 -6.74 11.98 -10.50
N PRO A 278 -7.70 12.60 -9.79
CA PRO A 278 -9.12 12.45 -10.07
C PRO A 278 -9.48 12.95 -11.46
N VAL A 279 -10.45 12.29 -12.08
CA VAL A 279 -10.95 12.62 -13.42
C VAL A 279 -12.46 12.86 -13.39
N LEU A 280 -12.91 13.80 -14.20
CA LEU A 280 -14.34 14.00 -14.44
C LEU A 280 -14.81 12.97 -15.48
N LEU A 281 -15.84 12.21 -15.14
CA LEU A 281 -16.51 11.32 -16.08
C LEU A 281 -17.63 12.10 -16.77
N THR A 282 -17.55 12.24 -18.09
CA THR A 282 -18.54 12.96 -18.90
C THR A 282 -19.70 12.05 -19.33
N ASP A 283 -19.56 10.75 -19.14
CA ASP A 283 -20.56 9.75 -19.48
C ASP A 283 -21.59 9.60 -18.35
N GLU A 284 -22.79 10.14 -18.56
CA GLU A 284 -23.88 10.11 -17.58
C GLU A 284 -24.37 8.70 -17.23
N THR A 285 -24.08 7.70 -18.06
CA THR A 285 -24.41 6.31 -17.73
C THR A 285 -23.63 5.84 -16.50
N GLN A 286 -22.44 6.40 -16.27
CA GLN A 286 -21.58 6.13 -15.11
C GLN A 286 -21.96 6.93 -13.86
N ALA A 287 -22.93 7.85 -13.96
CA ALA A 287 -23.43 8.54 -12.78
C ALA A 287 -24.06 7.53 -11.81
N LEU A 288 -23.78 7.67 -10.51
CA LEU A 288 -24.31 6.79 -9.46
C LEU A 288 -25.71 7.18 -8.99
N LEU A 289 -26.16 8.39 -9.34
CA LEU A 289 -27.50 8.89 -9.03
C LEU A 289 -28.34 8.89 -10.31
N ASN A 290 -29.60 8.52 -10.17
CA ASN A 290 -30.60 8.69 -11.21
C ASN A 290 -30.82 10.20 -11.43
N ALA A 291 -30.76 10.62 -12.70
CA ALA A 291 -30.83 12.03 -13.07
C ALA A 291 -32.19 12.69 -12.78
N GLU A 292 -33.28 11.90 -12.76
CA GLU A 292 -34.63 12.40 -12.54
C GLU A 292 -34.99 12.43 -11.06
N THR A 293 -34.67 11.37 -10.32
CA THR A 293 -35.07 11.24 -8.91
C THR A 293 -34.02 11.78 -7.94
N GLY A 294 -32.76 11.91 -8.37
CA GLY A 294 -31.63 12.26 -7.50
C GLY A 294 -31.27 11.15 -6.49
N LEU A 295 -31.89 9.97 -6.59
CA LEU A 295 -31.64 8.81 -5.74
C LEU A 295 -30.58 7.90 -6.36
N PRO A 296 -29.91 7.04 -5.58
CA PRO A 296 -29.02 6.01 -6.12
C PRO A 296 -29.70 5.20 -7.23
N LYS A 297 -28.97 4.96 -8.34
CA LYS A 297 -29.42 4.10 -9.44
C LYS A 297 -29.61 2.65 -8.99
#